data_AF-A0A5C8SJA4-F1
#
_entry.id   AF-A0A5C8SJA4-F1
#
_cell.length_a   1.000
_cell.length_b   1.000
_cell.length_c   1.000
_cell.angle_alpha   90.00
_cell.angle_beta   90.00
_cell.angle_gamma   90.00
#
_symmetry.space_group_name_H-M   'P 1'
#
loop_
_entity.id
_entity.type
_entity.pdbx_description
1 polymer ?
#
loop_
_entity_poly.entity_id
_entity_poly.type
_entity_poly.pdbx_seq_one_letter_code
_entity_poly.pdbx_strand_id
1 'polypeptide(L)'
;MTKAIPVLAGILGAGLAGNGVFMLTAPEAWYFAVPGVTTTGPFNQHFLRDIGLIFVLIGSGFAYGAARAGPRSLLWTLGAVWLSGHALFHFWEVAVGICGPEVLPRDFPSVTLPALIAVALSVWSFRHADHR
;
A
#
# COMPACT_ATOMS: atom_id res chain seq x y z
N MET A 1 12.01 14.18 -18.38
CA MET A 1 11.24 13.03 -17.83
C MET A 1 10.27 13.48 -16.71
N THR A 2 9.65 14.66 -16.83
CA THR A 2 9.39 15.52 -15.65
C THR A 2 7.99 15.36 -15.02
N LYS A 3 7.11 14.52 -15.57
CA LYS A 3 5.76 14.27 -15.01
C LYS A 3 5.42 12.80 -14.74
N ALA A 4 6.20 11.85 -15.26
CA ALA A 4 5.89 10.42 -15.14
C ALA A 4 5.89 9.92 -13.69
N ILE A 5 6.85 10.38 -12.87
CA ILE A 5 6.97 9.94 -11.48
C ILE A 5 5.79 10.44 -10.61
N PRO A 6 5.43 11.74 -10.62
CA PRO A 6 4.21 12.19 -9.95
C PRO A 6 2.94 11.49 -10.46
N VAL A 7 2.83 11.18 -11.75
CA VAL A 7 1.67 10.44 -12.29
C VAL A 7 1.62 9.02 -11.73
N LEU A 8 2.74 8.29 -11.72
CA LEU A 8 2.81 6.96 -11.13
C LEU A 8 2.45 6.98 -9.63
N ALA A 9 2.97 7.96 -8.89
CA ALA A 9 2.61 8.15 -7.48
C ALA A 9 1.12 8.45 -7.30
N GLY A 10 0.53 9.25 -8.18
CA GLY A 10 -0.90 9.53 -8.19
C GLY A 10 -1.73 8.27 -8.46
N ILE A 11 -1.33 7.43 -9.41
CA ILE A 11 -1.99 6.16 -9.72
C ILE A 11 -1.91 5.20 -8.53
N LEU A 12 -0.71 5.04 -7.94
CA LEU A 12 -0.53 4.23 -6.74
C LEU A 12 -1.42 4.76 -5.60
N GLY A 13 -1.40 6.07 -5.38
CA GLY A 13 -2.18 6.72 -4.34
C GLY A 13 -3.69 6.52 -4.51
N ALA A 14 -4.19 6.69 -5.75
CA ALA A 14 -5.59 6.46 -6.08
C ALA A 14 -6.00 4.99 -5.91
N GLY A 15 -5.13 4.04 -6.29
CA GLY A 15 -5.37 2.61 -6.09
C GLY A 15 -5.45 2.23 -4.61
N LEU A 16 -4.51 2.72 -3.80
CA LEU A 16 -4.49 2.47 -2.34
C LEU A 16 -5.72 3.09 -1.67
N ALA A 17 -6.06 4.34 -1.98
CA ALA A 17 -7.23 5.01 -1.44
C ALA A 17 -8.54 4.33 -1.89
N GLY A 18 -8.63 3.93 -3.16
CA GLY A 18 -9.78 3.18 -3.68
C GLY A 18 -9.97 1.85 -2.96
N ASN A 19 -8.89 1.09 -2.74
CA ASN A 19 -8.92 -0.13 -1.95
C ASN A 19 -9.40 0.12 -0.52
N GLY A 20 -8.85 1.15 0.15
CA GLY A 20 -9.27 1.52 1.50
C GLY A 20 -10.73 1.95 1.57
N VAL A 21 -11.22 2.72 0.59
CA VAL A 21 -12.64 3.10 0.49
C VAL A 21 -13.53 1.88 0.31
N PHE A 22 -13.12 0.88 -0.49
CA PHE A 22 -13.87 -0.37 -0.63
C PHE A 22 -13.96 -1.11 0.72
N MET A 23 -12.86 -1.20 1.47
CA MET A 23 -12.85 -1.77 2.84
C MET A 23 -13.76 -1.02 3.81
N LEU A 24 -13.84 0.32 3.69
CA LEU A 24 -14.68 1.15 4.56
C LEU A 24 -16.18 0.99 4.26
N THR A 25 -16.52 1.02 2.98
CA THR A 25 -17.92 1.09 2.50
C THR A 25 -18.58 -0.26 2.35
N ALA A 26 -17.84 -1.30 1.97
CA ALA A 26 -18.34 -2.65 1.76
C ALA A 26 -17.32 -3.72 2.22
N PRO A 27 -16.99 -3.77 3.53
CA PRO A 27 -15.93 -4.64 4.06
C PRO A 27 -16.17 -6.13 3.80
N GLU A 28 -17.42 -6.59 3.86
CA GLU A 28 -17.75 -8.00 3.63
C GLU A 28 -17.54 -8.39 2.15
N ALA A 29 -17.98 -7.54 1.22
CA ALA A 29 -17.72 -7.75 -0.20
C ALA A 29 -16.21 -7.74 -0.51
N TRP A 30 -15.45 -6.83 0.13
CA TRP A 30 -13.99 -6.80 0.01
C TRP A 30 -13.36 -8.11 0.51
N TYR A 31 -13.79 -8.60 1.68
CA TYR A 31 -13.29 -9.81 2.31
C TYR A 31 -13.41 -11.05 1.40
N PHE A 32 -14.52 -11.17 0.67
CA PHE A 32 -14.73 -12.29 -0.26
C PHE A 32 -14.13 -12.05 -1.66
N ALA A 33 -13.90 -10.80 -2.06
CA ALA A 33 -13.37 -10.45 -3.38
C ALA A 33 -11.84 -10.57 -3.46
N VAL A 34 -11.12 -10.36 -2.36
CA VAL A 34 -9.65 -10.35 -2.37
C VAL A 34 -9.10 -11.77 -2.15
N PRO A 35 -8.33 -12.32 -3.11
CA PRO A 35 -7.78 -13.67 -3.00
C PRO A 35 -6.95 -13.86 -1.72
N GLY A 36 -7.17 -14.96 -1.02
CA GLY A 36 -6.39 -15.34 0.15
C GLY A 36 -6.81 -14.70 1.47
N VAL A 37 -7.61 -13.63 1.46
CA VAL A 37 -8.07 -12.99 2.70
C VAL A 37 -8.94 -13.91 3.54
N THR A 38 -9.77 -14.75 2.91
CA THR A 38 -10.62 -15.71 3.61
C THR A 38 -9.84 -16.83 4.31
N THR A 39 -8.55 -17.01 3.96
CA THR A 39 -7.69 -18.05 4.56
C THR A 39 -6.88 -17.55 5.75
N THR A 40 -6.89 -16.24 6.06
CA THR A 40 -6.07 -15.65 7.14
C THR A 40 -6.83 -15.40 8.44
N GLY A 41 -8.12 -15.72 8.49
CA GLY A 41 -8.94 -15.63 9.70
C GLY A 41 -10.41 -15.28 9.41
N PRO A 42 -11.29 -15.34 10.42
CA PRO A 42 -12.71 -15.02 10.25
C PRO A 42 -12.93 -13.53 9.94
N PHE A 43 -14.02 -13.22 9.25
CA PHE A 43 -14.42 -11.85 8.94
C PHE A 43 -14.57 -10.99 10.21
N ASN A 44 -13.90 -9.84 10.23
CA ASN A 44 -14.06 -8.83 11.26
C ASN A 44 -14.18 -7.44 10.62
N GLN A 45 -15.41 -6.93 10.59
CA GLN A 45 -15.71 -5.65 9.94
C GLN A 45 -14.98 -4.45 10.57
N HIS A 46 -14.73 -4.46 11.88
CA HIS A 46 -14.05 -3.36 12.55
C HIS A 46 -12.58 -3.33 12.10
N PHE A 47 -11.92 -4.49 12.18
CA PHE A 47 -10.53 -4.65 11.75
C PHE A 47 -10.32 -4.28 10.27
N LEU A 48 -11.20 -4.72 9.37
CA LEU A 48 -11.12 -4.37 7.96
C LEU A 48 -11.25 -2.86 7.72
N ARG A 49 -12.11 -2.17 8.48
CA ARG A 49 -12.26 -0.72 8.36
C ARG A 49 -11.05 0.03 8.91
N ASP A 50 -10.42 -0.46 9.96
CA ASP A 50 -9.15 0.10 10.46
C ASP A 50 -8.03 0.00 9.42
N ILE A 51 -7.93 -1.16 8.75
CA ILE A 51 -7.03 -1.32 7.60
C ILE A 51 -7.42 -0.36 6.47
N GLY A 52 -8.72 -0.21 6.20
CA GLY A 52 -9.24 0.73 5.21
C GLY A 52 -8.78 2.17 5.49
N LEU A 53 -8.84 2.63 6.75
CA LEU A 53 -8.41 3.98 7.14
C LEU A 53 -6.93 4.22 6.83
N ILE A 54 -6.04 3.27 7.16
CA ILE A 54 -4.61 3.43 6.88
C ILE A 54 -4.31 3.39 5.37
N PHE A 55 -5.02 2.58 4.59
CA PHE A 55 -4.90 2.59 3.12
C PHE A 55 -5.36 3.93 2.51
N VAL A 56 -6.46 4.51 3.01
CA VAL A 56 -6.90 5.85 2.61
C VAL A 56 -5.88 6.92 2.99
N LEU A 57 -5.31 6.84 4.19
CA LEU A 57 -4.28 7.78 4.66
C LEU A 57 -3.04 7.73 3.76
N ILE A 58 -2.49 6.54 3.52
CA ILE A 58 -1.30 6.35 2.70
C ILE A 58 -1.58 6.75 1.25
N GLY A 59 -2.72 6.31 0.68
CA GLY A 59 -3.11 6.66 -0.68
C GLY A 59 -3.25 8.17 -0.89
N SER A 60 -3.87 8.85 0.07
CA SER A 60 -3.98 10.32 0.10
C SER A 60 -2.61 10.99 0.20
N GLY A 61 -1.69 10.45 1.01
CA GLY A 61 -0.31 10.92 1.11
C GLY A 61 0.44 10.85 -0.22
N PHE A 62 0.31 9.73 -0.94
CA PHE A 62 0.90 9.58 -2.27
C PHE A 62 0.33 10.57 -3.28
N ALA A 63 -1.00 10.67 -3.38
CA ALA A 63 -1.69 11.59 -4.28
C ALA A 63 -1.37 13.07 -3.97
N TYR A 64 -1.34 13.43 -2.69
CA TYR A 64 -1.00 14.79 -2.28
C TYR A 64 0.46 15.13 -2.57
N GLY A 65 1.40 14.22 -2.29
CA GLY A 65 2.82 14.41 -2.64
C GLY A 65 3.06 14.47 -4.16
N ALA A 66 2.22 13.84 -4.98
CA ALA A 66 2.25 14.00 -6.43
C ALA A 66 1.91 15.45 -6.84
N ALA A 67 0.90 16.05 -6.22
CA ALA A 67 0.46 17.42 -6.48
C ALA A 67 1.35 18.49 -5.82
N ARG A 68 1.91 18.21 -4.64
CA ARG A 68 2.71 19.17 -3.84
C ARG A 68 4.04 18.56 -3.44
N ALA A 69 5.12 19.14 -3.96
CA ALA A 69 6.47 18.60 -3.74
C ALA A 69 7.02 18.81 -2.32
N GLY A 70 6.61 19.86 -1.60
CA GLY A 70 7.18 20.21 -0.30
C GLY A 70 7.19 19.06 0.71
N PRO A 71 6.02 18.46 1.05
CA PRO A 71 5.96 17.35 2.00
C PRO A 71 6.11 15.96 1.36
N ARG A 72 6.38 15.89 0.05
CA ARG A 72 6.37 14.64 -0.73
C ARG A 72 7.24 13.56 -0.12
N SER A 73 8.52 13.89 0.13
CA SER A 73 9.50 12.89 0.55
C SER A 73 9.12 12.28 1.90
N LEU A 74 8.62 13.10 2.84
CA LEU A 74 8.12 12.61 4.12
C LEU A 74 6.91 11.68 3.92
N LEU A 75 5.87 12.14 3.21
CA LEU A 75 4.63 11.40 3.04
C LEU A 75 4.82 10.07 2.32
N TRP A 76 5.58 10.07 1.22
CA TRP A 76 5.84 8.86 0.44
C TRP A 76 6.68 7.87 1.25
N THR A 77 7.66 8.35 2.02
CA THR A 77 8.51 7.48 2.85
C THR A 77 7.73 6.82 3.97
N LEU A 78 6.87 7.56 4.69
CA LEU A 78 6.02 6.98 5.73
C LEU A 78 5.08 5.92 5.16
N GLY A 79 4.50 6.17 3.99
CA GLY A 79 3.69 5.20 3.26
C GLY A 79 4.50 3.96 2.85
N ALA A 80 5.70 4.15 2.32
CA ALA A 80 6.60 3.08 1.93
C ALA A 80 7.00 2.21 3.13
N VAL A 81 7.32 2.81 4.27
CA VAL A 81 7.67 2.08 5.51
C VAL A 81 6.52 1.16 5.93
N TRP A 82 5.30 1.69 5.96
CA TRP A 82 4.14 0.88 6.34
C TRP A 82 3.87 -0.25 5.33
N LEU A 83 3.88 0.04 4.02
CA LEU A 83 3.66 -0.95 2.98
C LEU A 83 4.74 -2.04 2.97
N SER A 84 6.00 -1.66 3.20
CA SER A 84 7.11 -2.62 3.34
C SER A 84 6.97 -3.47 4.60
N GLY A 85 6.61 -2.88 5.73
CA GLY A 85 6.33 -3.63 6.95
C GLY A 85 5.20 -4.64 6.75
N HIS A 86 4.13 -4.24 6.08
CA HIS A 86 3.04 -5.13 5.72
C HIS A 86 3.49 -6.25 4.78
N ALA A 87 4.23 -5.94 3.71
CA ALA A 87 4.75 -6.97 2.82
C ALA A 87 5.68 -7.95 3.54
N LEU A 88 6.60 -7.45 4.37
CA LEU A 88 7.49 -8.29 5.18
C LEU A 88 6.73 -9.17 6.18
N PHE A 89 5.57 -8.72 6.66
CA PHE A 89 4.71 -9.54 7.52
C PHE A 89 4.21 -10.80 6.80
N HIS A 90 3.84 -10.71 5.52
CA HIS A 90 3.46 -11.90 4.72
C HIS A 90 4.64 -12.87 4.55
N PHE A 91 5.86 -12.36 4.33
CA PHE A 91 7.06 -13.20 4.31
C PHE A 91 7.33 -13.84 5.67
N TRP A 92 7.10 -13.11 6.76
CA TRP A 92 7.24 -13.61 8.11
C TRP A 92 6.24 -14.73 8.39
N GLU A 93 4.97 -14.60 8.00
CA GLU A 93 3.94 -15.65 8.17
C GLU A 93 4.35 -16.96 7.49
N VAL A 94 4.96 -16.88 6.29
CA VAL A 94 5.55 -18.05 5.62
C VAL A 94 6.75 -18.59 6.39
N ALA A 95 7.65 -17.72 6.85
CA ALA A 95 8.86 -18.12 7.56
C ALA A 95 8.56 -18.82 8.90
N VAL A 96 7.48 -18.45 9.60
CA VAL A 96 7.06 -19.08 10.85
C VAL A 96 6.04 -20.21 10.67
N GLY A 97 5.68 -20.55 9.43
CA GLY A 97 4.81 -21.68 9.10
C GLY A 97 3.31 -21.43 9.34
N ILE A 98 2.87 -20.18 9.44
CA ILE A 98 1.45 -19.81 9.49
C ILE A 98 0.80 -19.99 8.12
N CYS A 99 1.54 -19.71 7.04
CA CYS A 99 1.11 -19.85 5.65
C CYS A 99 2.12 -20.65 4.84
N GLY A 100 1.67 -21.32 3.77
CA GLY A 100 2.56 -21.94 2.80
C GLY A 100 3.15 -20.90 1.82
N PRO A 101 4.27 -21.21 1.15
CA PRO A 101 4.97 -20.27 0.27
C PRO A 101 4.15 -19.85 -0.97
N GLU A 102 3.09 -20.59 -1.32
CA GLU A 102 2.16 -20.27 -2.40
C GLU A 102 1.43 -18.92 -2.24
N VAL A 103 1.37 -18.39 -1.01
CA VAL A 103 0.81 -17.05 -0.75
C VAL A 103 1.67 -15.94 -1.36
N LEU A 104 2.99 -16.12 -1.43
CA LEU A 104 3.91 -15.08 -1.91
C LEU A 104 3.66 -14.66 -3.37
N PRO A 105 3.55 -15.58 -4.36
CA PRO A 105 3.22 -15.18 -5.72
C PRO A 105 1.79 -14.65 -5.87
N ARG A 106 0.84 -15.14 -5.06
CA ARG A 106 -0.55 -14.65 -5.02
C ARG A 106 -0.61 -13.19 -4.54
N ASP A 107 0.14 -12.89 -3.48
CA ASP A 107 0.09 -11.60 -2.78
C ASP A 107 1.04 -10.57 -3.42
N PHE A 108 1.99 -11.01 -4.24
CA PHE A 108 2.95 -10.13 -4.91
C PHE A 108 2.31 -8.93 -5.62
N PRO A 109 1.25 -9.06 -6.46
CA PRO A 109 0.70 -7.93 -7.19
C PRO A 109 0.03 -6.87 -6.30
N SER A 110 -0.58 -7.28 -5.19
CA SER A 110 -1.40 -6.42 -4.33
C SER A 110 -0.72 -6.01 -3.03
N VAL A 111 0.36 -6.68 -2.63
CA VAL A 111 1.07 -6.45 -1.37
C VAL A 111 2.52 -6.01 -1.62
N THR A 112 3.33 -6.88 -2.24
CA THR A 112 4.77 -6.64 -2.38
C THR A 112 5.09 -5.61 -3.46
N LEU A 113 4.45 -5.68 -4.63
CA LEU A 113 4.69 -4.77 -5.74
C LEU A 113 4.35 -3.31 -5.37
N PRO A 114 3.20 -2.99 -4.75
CA PRO A 114 2.93 -1.63 -4.26
C PRO A 114 3.99 -1.12 -3.28
N ALA A 115 4.50 -1.97 -2.39
CA ALA A 115 5.58 -1.60 -1.47
C ALA A 115 6.89 -1.27 -2.23
N LEU A 116 7.28 -2.08 -3.21
CA LEU A 116 8.46 -1.82 -4.03
C LEU A 116 8.35 -0.52 -4.84
N ILE A 117 7.17 -0.26 -5.42
CA ILE A 117 6.89 1.00 -6.12
C ILE A 117 6.98 2.18 -5.13
N ALA A 118 6.37 2.06 -3.95
CA ALA A 118 6.41 3.09 -2.92
C ALA A 118 7.84 3.41 -2.46
N VAL A 119 8.68 2.39 -2.28
CA VAL A 119 10.12 2.55 -1.96
C VAL A 119 10.84 3.28 -3.10
N ALA A 120 10.66 2.85 -4.35
CA ALA A 120 11.30 3.48 -5.50
C ALA A 120 10.91 4.96 -5.65
N LEU A 121 9.61 5.27 -5.48
CA LEU A 121 9.10 6.64 -5.48
C LEU A 121 9.70 7.48 -4.34
N SER A 122 9.80 6.91 -3.15
CA SER A 122 10.38 7.58 -1.98
C SER A 122 11.87 7.89 -2.17
N VAL A 123 12.66 6.91 -2.61
CA VAL A 123 14.08 7.09 -2.95
C VAL A 123 14.24 8.16 -4.02
N TRP A 124 13.43 8.12 -5.08
CA TRP A 124 13.44 9.16 -6.10
C TRP A 124 13.14 10.54 -5.52
N SER A 125 12.15 10.65 -4.63
CA SER A 125 11.75 11.93 -4.04
C SER A 125 12.86 12.57 -3.20
N PHE A 126 13.63 11.78 -2.42
CA PHE A 126 14.78 12.28 -1.67
C PHE A 126 15.86 12.82 -2.60
N ARG A 127 16.21 12.08 -3.65
CA ARG A 127 17.24 12.48 -4.62
C ARG A 127 16.90 13.76 -5.40
N HIS A 128 15.65 14.21 -5.35
CA HIS A 128 15.18 15.41 -6.05
C HIS A 128 14.60 16.47 -5.09
N ALA A 129 14.76 16.28 -3.78
CA ALA A 129 14.38 17.26 -2.76
C ALA A 129 15.38 18.43 -2.71
N ASP A 130 16.66 18.17 -3.00
CA ASP A 130 17.76 19.15 -2.88
C ASP A 130 17.95 20.05 -4.12
N HIS A 131 17.03 19.98 -5.09
CA HIS A 131 17.10 20.74 -6.35
C HIS A 131 16.01 21.82 -6.48
N ARG A 132 15.49 22.34 -5.36
CA ARG A 132 14.50 23.42 -5.34
C ARG A 132 14.88 24.52 -4.38
#